data_AF-A0A5Y9ACP5-F1
#
_entry.id   AF-A0A5Y9ACP5-F1
#
_cell.length_a   1.000
_cell.length_b   1.000
_cell.length_c   1.000
_cell.angle_alpha   90.00
_cell.angle_beta   90.00
_cell.angle_gamma   90.00
#
_symmetry.space_group_name_H-M   'P 1'
#
loop_
_entity.id
_entity.type
_entity.pdbx_description
1 polymer ?
#
loop_
_entity_poly.entity_id
_entity_poly.type
_entity_poly.pdbx_seq_one_letter_code
_entity_poly.pdbx_strand_id
1 'polypeptide(L)'
;SINEKGEFGSNGSIGMAQAQLLEDLSKQAKFIQDEKEGIVSLRVEYPKQEKSKVNFIKEIEWELDEDEDVVSAEKSVRIIIDEKANFAPGTYVECEVDGLEDDVNIVWALAQIQNEAGLQRILEGKEHLEFKDIKFLKDESKYFHECWEMDDEEKDEEFEKIGFSLPLTRANEEEFDKYYALVFAYEDKNKFKRLPNLNDAYKIIDMSFKVGSGRDDRVKELFTREELKALNVYNLNRQKSIDSVEEVNWFLRANLKNQEKRDFFTYLRTYPQFAGKIAYIYYRFDLINKEFLTSISEKDKGNYLQDRDGKYISTIINKILPLEYKNGKSFKQFHTELLNNKNRDLKECKDFLKALTQTLCKEFNLPLENVVFYSQKPSGSLSFGAYEENKVRLNQYILKAYFKEFAKTVFHECRHFYIEKYYNHNMDALGRYVFYSEKAYINEKIIFDKFSRICDPSENYLVGCNIGAIQDAYEIQPNERDPRYVETLIGRSL
;
A
#
# COMPACT_ATOMS: atom_id res chain seq x y z
N SER A 1 -39.44 13.01 41.94
CA SER A 1 -40.13 13.68 43.06
C SER A 1 -39.72 13.04 44.37
N ILE A 2 -39.14 13.85 45.26
CA ILE A 2 -38.74 13.51 46.64
C ILE A 2 -39.70 14.30 47.54
N ASN A 3 -40.24 13.66 48.59
CA ASN A 3 -41.23 14.29 49.48
C ASN A 3 -40.54 15.05 50.65
N GLU A 4 -41.20 16.13 51.10
CA GLU A 4 -40.75 17.22 51.97
C GLU A 4 -40.46 16.87 53.44
N LYS A 5 -40.18 15.61 53.79
CA LYS A 5 -39.90 15.26 55.20
C LYS A 5 -38.69 14.37 55.46
N GLY A 6 -37.84 14.09 54.47
CA GLY A 6 -36.42 13.71 54.70
C GLY A 6 -36.12 12.79 55.90
N GLU A 7 -36.92 11.77 56.17
CA GLU A 7 -36.73 10.87 57.29
C GLU A 7 -36.49 9.45 56.76
N PHE A 8 -35.25 8.97 56.92
CA PHE A 8 -34.97 7.54 57.00
C PHE A 8 -34.88 7.16 58.48
N GLY A 9 -35.75 6.23 58.88
CA GLY A 9 -35.74 5.60 60.19
C GLY A 9 -34.52 4.70 60.40
N SER A 10 -33.91 4.87 61.58
CA SER A 10 -33.34 3.89 62.52
C SER A 10 -33.00 2.47 61.98
N ASN A 11 -31.84 1.86 62.24
CA ASN A 11 -31.18 1.64 63.53
C ASN A 11 -29.71 1.19 63.30
N GLY A 12 -28.77 1.69 64.09
CA GLY A 12 -27.39 1.16 64.10
C GLY A 12 -26.33 2.01 64.80
N SER A 13 -26.49 2.24 66.11
CA SER A 13 -25.44 2.44 67.12
C SER A 13 -24.08 3.09 66.74
N ILE A 14 -23.90 4.40 66.95
CA ILE A 14 -22.63 5.02 67.44
C ILE A 14 -22.97 6.24 68.32
N GLY A 15 -23.65 6.01 69.43
CA GLY A 15 -23.87 7.03 70.46
C GLY A 15 -22.77 6.92 71.52
N MET A 16 -21.82 7.87 71.51
CA MET A 16 -21.02 8.37 72.66
C MET A 16 -19.65 8.99 72.26
N ALA A 17 -19.24 8.99 70.97
CA ALA A 17 -17.98 9.60 70.55
C ALA A 17 -18.10 11.02 69.94
N GLN A 18 -19.31 11.48 69.59
CA GLN A 18 -19.51 12.78 68.92
C GLN A 18 -19.68 13.97 69.88
N ALA A 19 -20.10 13.75 71.13
CA ALA A 19 -20.30 14.84 72.09
C ALA A 19 -18.97 15.45 72.57
N GLN A 20 -17.95 14.61 72.80
CA GLN A 20 -16.61 15.05 73.22
C GLN A 20 -15.91 15.84 72.10
N LEU A 21 -16.04 15.39 70.85
CA LEU A 21 -15.42 16.02 69.68
C LEU A 21 -16.01 17.41 69.38
N LEU A 22 -17.32 17.59 69.56
CA LEU A 22 -17.99 18.88 69.39
C LEU A 22 -17.61 19.89 70.49
N GLU A 23 -17.41 19.42 71.71
CA GLU A 23 -17.01 20.27 72.84
C GLU A 23 -15.55 20.75 72.70
N ASP A 24 -14.67 19.92 72.14
CA ASP A 24 -13.28 20.27 71.85
C ASP A 24 -13.15 21.21 70.64
N LEU A 25 -13.97 21.03 69.59
CA LEU A 25 -14.04 21.98 68.45
C LEU A 25 -14.60 23.35 68.86
N SER A 26 -15.56 23.39 69.78
CA SER A 26 -16.11 24.63 70.36
C SER A 26 -15.09 25.41 71.19
N LYS A 27 -14.20 24.71 71.91
CA LYS A 27 -13.10 25.33 72.68
C LYS A 27 -11.99 25.88 71.79
N GLN A 28 -11.70 25.24 70.65
CA GLN A 28 -10.72 25.74 69.68
C GLN A 28 -11.24 26.95 68.87
N ALA A 29 -12.56 27.08 68.68
CA ALA A 29 -13.16 28.20 67.96
C ALA A 29 -13.08 29.56 68.68
N LYS A 30 -12.67 29.60 69.95
CA LYS A 30 -12.52 30.86 70.73
C LYS A 30 -11.14 31.52 70.62
N PHE A 31 -10.19 30.94 69.87
CA PHE A 31 -8.81 31.45 69.77
C PHE A 31 -8.39 32.03 68.41
N ILE A 32 -9.33 32.29 67.51
CA ILE A 32 -9.03 32.95 66.22
C ILE A 32 -9.87 34.23 66.09
N GLN A 33 -9.50 35.23 66.90
CA GLN A 33 -9.69 36.63 66.55
C GLN A 33 -8.29 37.22 66.38
N ASP A 34 -8.09 37.90 65.24
CA ASP A 34 -6.84 38.49 64.72
C ASP A 34 -5.81 37.56 64.08
N GLU A 35 -5.97 37.26 62.78
CA GLU A 35 -4.83 37.14 61.84
C GLU A 35 -5.22 37.67 60.45
N LYS A 36 -5.02 38.98 60.24
CA LYS A 36 -4.77 39.54 58.90
C LYS A 36 -3.27 39.39 58.60
N GLU A 37 -2.76 38.17 58.53
CA GLU A 37 -1.39 37.90 58.07
C GLU A 37 -1.33 36.45 57.56
N GLY A 38 -0.90 36.26 56.30
CA GLY A 38 -0.39 34.97 55.85
C GLY A 38 -1.33 34.01 55.08
N ILE A 39 -2.31 34.47 54.30
CA ILE A 39 -2.90 33.59 53.27
C ILE A 39 -1.87 33.37 52.15
N VAL A 40 -1.04 32.33 52.28
CA VAL A 40 -0.23 31.81 51.19
C VAL A 40 -1.14 30.98 50.30
N SER A 41 -1.37 31.43 49.07
CA SER A 41 -1.97 30.61 48.02
C SER A 41 -1.01 29.46 47.70
N LEU A 42 -1.29 28.28 48.24
CA LEU A 42 -0.66 27.05 47.78
C LEU A 42 -1.26 26.70 46.40
N ARG A 43 -0.54 27.03 45.34
CA ARG A 43 -0.75 26.39 44.03
C ARG A 43 -0.31 24.94 44.15
N VAL A 44 -1.27 24.06 44.37
CA VAL A 44 -1.07 22.62 44.20
C VAL A 44 -1.13 22.36 42.69
N GLU A 45 0.02 22.32 42.03
CA GLU A 45 0.13 21.74 40.70
C GLU A 45 0.19 20.22 40.88
N TYR A 46 -0.93 19.55 40.62
CA TYR A 46 -0.92 18.09 40.46
C TYR A 46 0.06 17.75 39.33
N PRO A 47 0.88 16.68 39.48
CA PRO A 47 1.67 16.18 38.37
C PRO A 47 0.73 16.01 37.18
N LYS A 48 1.01 16.70 36.06
CA LYS A 48 0.31 16.41 34.82
C LYS A 48 0.61 14.94 34.53
N GLN A 49 -0.41 14.09 34.65
CA GLN A 49 -0.31 12.71 34.19
C GLN A 49 0.20 12.76 32.76
N GLU A 50 1.34 12.11 32.49
CA GLU A 50 1.83 12.02 31.12
C GLU A 50 0.75 11.30 30.32
N LYS A 51 0.16 12.02 29.36
CA LYS A 51 -0.83 11.42 28.48
C LYS A 51 -0.13 10.31 27.69
N SER A 52 -0.73 9.12 27.70
CA SER A 52 -0.38 8.01 26.81
C SER A 52 -0.30 8.51 25.36
N LYS A 53 0.64 8.01 24.58
CA LYS A 53 0.91 8.48 23.22
C LYS A 53 1.05 7.33 22.26
N VAL A 54 0.48 7.51 21.07
CA VAL A 54 0.76 6.63 19.93
C VAL A 54 2.04 7.14 19.26
N ASN A 55 2.99 6.23 19.05
CA ASN A 55 4.27 6.48 18.40
C ASN A 55 4.41 5.57 17.18
N PHE A 56 5.23 5.98 16.21
CA PHE A 56 5.66 5.06 15.16
C PHE A 56 6.71 4.11 15.71
N ILE A 57 6.60 2.83 15.36
CA ILE A 57 7.64 1.84 15.65
C ILE A 57 8.92 2.23 14.89
N LYS A 58 10.07 2.14 15.56
CA LYS A 58 11.38 2.56 15.02
C LYS A 58 12.26 1.40 14.59
N GLU A 59 11.96 0.20 15.02
CA GLU A 59 12.70 -1.02 14.70
C GLU A 59 11.72 -2.19 14.72
N ILE A 60 11.80 -3.04 13.69
CA ILE A 60 10.93 -4.21 13.56
C ILE A 60 11.80 -5.43 13.38
N GLU A 61 11.47 -6.50 14.10
CA GLU A 61 11.97 -7.84 13.86
C GLU A 61 10.97 -8.59 12.98
N TRP A 62 11.39 -8.97 11.77
CA TRP A 62 10.57 -9.78 10.87
C TRP A 62 11.15 -11.19 10.86
N GLU A 63 10.38 -12.19 11.27
CA GLU A 63 10.68 -13.57 10.89
C GLU A 63 10.22 -13.73 9.44
N LEU A 64 11.18 -13.87 8.52
CA LEU A 64 10.85 -14.25 7.14
C LEU A 64 10.30 -15.66 7.19
N ASP A 65 9.11 -15.89 6.61
CA ASP A 65 8.65 -17.24 6.27
C ASP A 65 9.79 -17.95 5.53
N GLU A 66 10.33 -19.02 6.12
CA GLU A 66 11.51 -19.76 5.62
C GLU A 66 11.28 -20.44 4.25
N ASP A 67 10.10 -20.27 3.64
CA ASP A 67 9.68 -20.96 2.42
C ASP A 67 10.03 -20.24 1.10
N GLU A 68 10.58 -19.02 1.14
CA GLU A 68 11.14 -18.36 -0.05
C GLU A 68 12.64 -18.10 0.12
N ASP A 69 13.46 -18.60 -0.81
CA ASP A 69 14.92 -18.43 -0.93
C ASP A 69 15.34 -16.94 -1.08
N VAL A 70 15.04 -16.09 -0.09
CA VAL A 70 15.49 -14.70 -0.01
C VAL A 70 16.73 -14.65 0.88
N VAL A 71 17.88 -14.74 0.24
CA VAL A 71 19.19 -14.54 0.85
C VAL A 71 19.35 -13.09 1.30
N SER A 72 19.07 -12.77 2.57
CA SER A 72 20.04 -12.12 3.48
C SER A 72 19.41 -11.71 4.82
N ALA A 73 20.01 -12.25 5.89
CA ALA A 73 19.70 -12.07 7.29
C ALA A 73 20.01 -10.66 7.84
N GLU A 74 19.03 -9.75 7.82
CA GLU A 74 18.89 -8.75 8.87
C GLU A 74 17.63 -9.10 9.67
N LYS A 75 17.80 -9.68 10.86
CA LYS A 75 16.69 -10.07 11.75
C LYS A 75 15.88 -8.87 12.25
N SER A 76 16.43 -7.66 12.17
CA SER A 76 15.73 -6.41 12.46
C SER A 76 16.07 -5.33 11.45
N VAL A 77 15.08 -4.51 11.07
CA VAL A 77 15.27 -3.34 10.21
C VAL A 77 14.86 -2.10 10.98
N ARG A 78 15.78 -1.12 11.08
CA ARG A 78 15.47 0.19 11.63
C ARG A 78 14.62 1.00 10.64
N ILE A 79 13.42 1.39 11.05
CA ILE A 79 12.55 2.26 10.27
C ILE A 79 12.98 3.72 10.42
N ILE A 80 12.95 4.45 9.31
CA ILE A 80 13.20 5.89 9.27
C ILE A 80 11.95 6.61 8.76
N ILE A 81 11.25 7.27 9.68
CA ILE A 81 10.11 8.14 9.38
C ILE A 81 10.51 9.60 9.62
N ASP A 82 10.28 10.44 8.61
CA ASP A 82 10.32 11.89 8.77
C ASP A 82 8.89 12.39 9.03
N GLU A 83 8.59 12.70 10.28
CA GLU A 83 7.26 13.17 10.69
C GLU A 83 6.85 14.51 10.06
N LYS A 84 7.80 15.24 9.46
CA LYS A 84 7.52 16.47 8.70
C LYS A 84 7.19 16.21 7.24
N ALA A 85 7.38 14.98 6.75
CA ALA A 85 7.02 14.57 5.41
C ALA A 85 5.62 13.94 5.41
N ASN A 86 4.88 14.19 4.34
CA ASN A 86 3.55 13.61 4.17
C ASN A 86 3.70 12.13 3.78
N PHE A 87 2.76 11.31 4.22
CA PHE A 87 2.55 9.95 3.76
C PHE A 87 1.68 9.96 2.51
N ALA A 88 1.88 8.97 1.64
CA ALA A 88 0.94 8.71 0.55
C ALA A 88 -0.27 7.92 1.09
N PRO A 89 -1.47 8.12 0.52
CA PRO A 89 -2.57 7.18 0.73
C PRO A 89 -2.13 5.74 0.47
N GLY A 90 -2.65 4.79 1.25
CA GLY A 90 -2.28 3.37 1.17
C GLY A 90 -0.96 3.01 1.84
N THR A 91 -0.14 3.96 2.29
CA THR A 91 1.15 3.64 2.93
C THR A 91 0.95 2.76 4.16
N TYR A 92 1.64 1.62 4.20
CA TYR A 92 1.72 0.77 5.38
C TYR A 92 2.56 1.43 6.49
N VAL A 93 2.01 1.47 7.71
CA VAL A 93 2.66 2.05 8.88
C VAL A 93 2.46 1.14 10.08
N GLU A 94 3.37 1.25 11.02
CA GLU A 94 3.30 0.52 12.28
C GLU A 94 3.44 1.48 13.45
N CYS A 95 2.61 1.25 14.45
CA CYS A 95 2.47 2.10 15.61
C CYS A 95 2.54 1.27 16.89
N GLU A 96 3.04 1.90 17.94
CA GLU A 96 2.99 1.41 19.31
C GLU A 96 2.33 2.47 20.21
N VAL A 97 1.74 2.04 21.33
CA VAL A 97 1.19 2.94 22.33
C VAL A 97 1.91 2.78 23.66
N ASP A 98 2.45 3.89 24.17
CA ASP A 98 3.11 3.92 25.48
C ASP A 98 2.16 4.43 26.55
N GLY A 99 2.23 3.84 27.75
CA GLY A 99 1.61 4.37 28.96
C GLY A 99 0.12 4.06 29.11
N LEU A 100 -0.35 2.95 28.54
CA LEU A 100 -1.62 2.30 28.93
C LEU A 100 -1.34 1.25 30.02
N GLU A 101 -2.36 0.84 30.77
CA GLU A 101 -2.25 -0.22 31.78
C GLU A 101 -1.87 -1.56 31.15
N ASP A 102 -0.91 -2.27 31.75
CA ASP A 102 -0.55 -3.64 31.40
C ASP A 102 -1.79 -4.57 31.50
N ASP A 103 -1.88 -5.59 30.63
CA ASP A 103 -2.96 -6.60 30.58
C ASP A 103 -4.38 -6.09 30.25
N VAL A 104 -4.52 -4.92 29.61
CA VAL A 104 -5.81 -4.39 29.16
C VAL A 104 -5.97 -4.53 27.64
N ASN A 105 -7.18 -4.86 27.16
CA ASN A 105 -7.47 -4.88 25.72
C ASN A 105 -7.33 -3.47 25.12
N ILE A 106 -6.48 -3.32 24.10
CA ILE A 106 -6.21 -2.04 23.43
C ILE A 106 -6.97 -1.97 22.11
N VAL A 107 -7.93 -1.07 22.01
CA VAL A 107 -8.65 -0.83 20.75
C VAL A 107 -7.96 0.24 19.92
N TRP A 108 -7.64 -0.12 18.68
CA TRP A 108 -7.10 0.78 17.68
C TRP A 108 -8.18 1.31 16.73
N ALA A 109 -8.15 2.61 16.47
CA ALA A 109 -9.14 3.27 15.63
C ALA A 109 -8.53 4.39 14.79
N LEU A 110 -9.10 4.63 13.60
CA LEU A 110 -8.66 5.67 12.68
C LEU A 110 -9.84 6.55 12.25
N ALA A 111 -9.64 7.86 12.31
CA ALA A 111 -10.56 8.85 11.74
C ALA A 111 -9.89 9.59 10.57
N GLN A 112 -10.62 9.81 9.47
CA GLN A 112 -10.14 10.56 8.31
C GLN A 112 -10.61 12.01 8.36
N ILE A 113 -9.68 12.96 8.39
CA ILE A 113 -9.97 14.39 8.50
C ILE A 113 -9.58 15.10 7.20
N GLN A 114 -10.57 15.75 6.58
CA GLN A 114 -10.47 16.20 5.19
C GLN A 114 -9.74 17.54 4.98
N ASN A 115 -9.39 18.27 6.06
CA ASN A 115 -8.68 19.54 5.97
C ASN A 115 -8.12 19.99 7.34
N GLU A 116 -7.19 20.94 7.30
CA GLU A 116 -6.57 21.56 8.50
C GLU A 116 -7.60 22.19 9.43
N ALA A 117 -8.57 22.93 8.90
CA ALA A 117 -9.55 23.63 9.72
C ALA A 117 -10.42 22.65 10.53
N GLY A 118 -10.80 21.52 9.95
CA GLY A 118 -11.51 20.43 10.64
C GLY A 118 -10.67 19.80 11.72
N LEU A 119 -9.39 19.52 11.44
CA LEU A 119 -8.46 19.01 12.44
C LEU A 119 -8.35 19.98 13.63
N GLN A 120 -8.14 21.27 13.38
CA GLN A 120 -8.03 22.26 14.44
C GLN A 120 -9.31 22.37 15.28
N ARG A 121 -10.49 22.37 14.65
CA ARG A 121 -11.76 22.39 15.40
C ARG A 121 -11.94 21.17 16.29
N ILE A 122 -11.52 19.98 15.83
CA ILE A 122 -11.52 18.76 16.66
C ILE A 122 -10.56 18.95 17.84
N LEU A 123 -9.31 19.35 17.59
CA LEU A 123 -8.28 19.55 18.60
C LEU A 123 -8.66 20.60 19.66
N GLU A 124 -9.41 21.62 19.27
CA GLU A 124 -9.96 22.66 20.16
C GLU A 124 -11.24 22.21 20.90
N GLY A 125 -11.76 21.01 20.62
CA GLY A 125 -13.00 20.49 21.20
C GLY A 125 -14.27 21.18 20.68
N LYS A 126 -14.19 21.88 19.54
CA LYS A 126 -15.33 22.58 18.89
C LYS A 126 -16.13 21.67 17.96
N GLU A 127 -15.53 20.56 17.53
CA GLU A 127 -16.13 19.54 16.68
C GLU A 127 -15.81 18.16 17.29
N HIS A 128 -16.76 17.23 17.21
CA HIS A 128 -16.61 15.89 17.76
C HIS A 128 -16.63 14.87 16.63
N LEU A 129 -15.88 13.78 16.81
CA LEU A 129 -15.94 12.64 15.91
C LEU A 129 -17.31 11.97 16.02
N GLU A 130 -17.79 11.38 14.94
CA GLU A 130 -18.94 10.48 14.97
C GLU A 130 -18.51 9.06 14.61
N PHE A 131 -19.26 8.06 15.06
CA PHE A 131 -18.94 6.65 14.77
C PHE A 131 -18.83 6.35 13.27
N LYS A 132 -19.59 7.05 12.42
CA LYS A 132 -19.52 6.90 10.96
C LYS A 132 -18.17 7.31 10.37
N ASP A 133 -17.41 8.14 11.09
CA ASP A 133 -16.12 8.68 10.67
C ASP A 133 -14.95 7.82 11.20
N ILE A 134 -15.25 6.80 12.02
CA ILE A 134 -14.27 5.91 12.64
C ILE A 134 -14.19 4.58 11.91
N LYS A 135 -12.96 4.18 11.56
CA LYS A 135 -12.62 2.82 11.17
C LYS A 135 -11.87 2.16 12.31
N PHE A 136 -12.43 1.10 12.89
CA PHE A 136 -11.68 0.24 13.81
C PHE A 136 -10.61 -0.52 13.02
N LEU A 137 -9.39 -0.47 13.54
CA LEU A 137 -8.24 -1.11 12.90
C LEU A 137 -8.13 -2.54 13.41
N LYS A 138 -7.57 -3.38 12.55
CA LYS A 138 -7.04 -4.69 12.89
C LYS A 138 -5.62 -4.70 12.39
N ASP A 139 -4.77 -5.46 13.03
CA ASP A 139 -3.42 -5.64 12.54
C ASP A 139 -3.42 -6.39 11.21
N GLU A 140 -2.82 -5.73 10.22
CA GLU A 140 -2.57 -6.26 8.88
C GLU A 140 -1.18 -6.90 8.81
N SER A 141 -0.33 -6.72 9.83
CA SER A 141 1.03 -7.26 9.93
C SER A 141 1.04 -8.78 10.07
N LYS A 142 0.06 -9.34 10.79
CA LYS A 142 -0.08 -10.74 11.21
C LYS A 142 0.91 -11.19 12.29
N TYR A 143 2.11 -10.64 12.36
CA TYR A 143 3.11 -11.09 13.33
C TYR A 143 3.02 -10.41 14.70
N PHE A 144 2.35 -9.25 14.82
CA PHE A 144 2.02 -8.73 16.15
C PHE A 144 0.96 -9.59 16.86
N HIS A 145 0.18 -10.39 16.11
CA HIS A 145 -0.84 -11.30 16.66
C HIS A 145 -0.51 -12.80 16.52
N GLU A 146 0.52 -13.18 15.75
CA GLU A 146 1.00 -14.56 15.66
C GLU A 146 1.90 -14.91 16.85
N CYS A 147 1.29 -14.99 18.02
CA CYS A 147 1.65 -16.00 18.99
C CYS A 147 0.34 -16.73 19.32
N TRP A 148 0.32 -18.04 19.09
CA TRP A 148 -0.75 -19.01 19.38
C TRP A 148 -1.77 -19.26 18.25
N GLU A 149 -1.38 -20.09 17.27
CA GLU A 149 -2.30 -21.11 16.74
C GLU A 149 -2.73 -22.01 17.91
N MET A 150 -3.83 -21.70 18.58
CA MET A 150 -4.54 -22.65 19.40
C MET A 150 -5.98 -22.71 18.93
N ASP A 151 -6.39 -23.92 18.54
CA ASP A 151 -7.79 -24.33 18.47
C ASP A 151 -8.48 -23.92 19.79
N ASP A 152 -9.27 -22.84 19.76
CA ASP A 152 -10.49 -22.60 20.55
C ASP A 152 -10.87 -21.10 20.48
N GLU A 153 -12.16 -20.79 20.61
CA GLU A 153 -12.83 -19.50 20.36
C GLU A 153 -12.42 -18.30 21.26
N GLU A 154 -11.22 -18.25 21.84
CA GLU A 154 -10.81 -17.13 22.71
C GLU A 154 -9.31 -16.82 22.58
N LYS A 155 -8.98 -15.71 21.89
CA LYS A 155 -7.95 -14.69 22.25
C LYS A 155 -7.68 -13.73 21.08
N ASP A 156 -8.59 -12.78 20.85
CA ASP A 156 -8.23 -11.49 20.27
C ASP A 156 -7.52 -10.66 21.37
N GLU A 157 -6.30 -11.03 21.77
CA GLU A 157 -5.49 -10.17 22.63
C GLU A 157 -4.94 -9.06 21.74
N GLU A 158 -5.57 -7.87 21.81
CA GLU A 158 -5.15 -6.70 21.04
C GLU A 158 -3.96 -6.03 21.76
N PHE A 159 -2.78 -6.08 21.12
CA PHE A 159 -1.49 -5.68 21.67
C PHE A 159 -1.24 -4.17 21.64
N GLU A 160 -0.20 -3.74 22.37
CA GLU A 160 0.34 -2.37 22.37
C GLU A 160 0.89 -1.92 21.01
N LYS A 161 0.93 -2.81 20.01
CA LYS A 161 1.45 -2.59 18.67
C LYS A 161 0.41 -2.94 17.62
N ILE A 162 0.44 -2.22 16.50
CA ILE A 162 -0.38 -2.49 15.34
C ILE A 162 0.35 -2.10 14.06
N GLY A 163 0.25 -2.92 13.03
CA GLY A 163 0.61 -2.60 11.66
C GLY A 163 -0.63 -2.50 10.78
N PHE A 164 -0.76 -1.42 10.01
CA PHE A 164 -1.92 -1.21 9.15
C PHE A 164 -1.61 -0.26 7.99
N SER A 165 -2.40 -0.37 6.94
CA SER A 165 -2.33 0.53 5.79
C SER A 165 -3.22 1.75 6.00
N LEU A 166 -2.65 2.93 5.74
CA LEU A 166 -3.43 4.16 5.66
C LEU A 166 -4.51 4.03 4.57
N PRO A 167 -5.65 4.74 4.67
CA PRO A 167 -6.68 4.74 3.64
C PRO A 167 -6.10 5.03 2.25
N LEU A 168 -6.42 4.19 1.25
CA LEU A 168 -5.96 4.37 -0.14
C LEU A 168 -6.71 5.50 -0.85
N THR A 169 -8.01 5.58 -0.61
CA THR A 169 -8.90 6.55 -1.26
C THR A 169 -9.28 7.67 -0.29
N ARG A 170 -9.49 8.87 -0.83
CA ARG A 170 -9.93 10.05 -0.09
C ARG A 170 -11.26 10.54 -0.65
N ALA A 171 -12.16 11.00 0.22
CA ALA A 171 -13.50 11.45 -0.18
C ALA A 171 -13.50 12.65 -1.15
N ASN A 172 -12.52 13.56 -1.04
CA ASN A 172 -12.42 14.80 -1.82
C ASN A 172 -11.07 14.89 -2.56
N GLU A 173 -10.67 13.82 -3.23
CA GLU A 173 -9.38 13.70 -3.93
C GLU A 173 -9.04 14.90 -4.85
N GLU A 174 -10.05 15.54 -5.43
CA GLU A 174 -9.87 16.64 -6.40
C GLU A 174 -9.62 18.01 -5.76
N GLU A 175 -10.08 18.24 -4.51
CA GLU A 175 -10.20 19.58 -3.94
C GLU A 175 -9.51 19.76 -2.58
N PHE A 176 -8.93 18.70 -2.01
CA PHE A 176 -8.28 18.81 -0.71
C PHE A 176 -6.94 19.57 -0.79
N ASP A 177 -6.60 20.36 0.22
CA ASP A 177 -5.23 20.89 0.42
C ASP A 177 -4.45 20.01 1.40
N LYS A 178 -5.11 19.68 2.51
CA LYS A 178 -4.61 18.82 3.57
C LYS A 178 -5.54 17.65 3.82
N TYR A 179 -4.99 16.50 4.17
CA TYR A 179 -5.76 15.32 4.56
C TYR A 179 -5.01 14.60 5.67
N TYR A 180 -5.70 14.24 6.74
CA TYR A 180 -5.08 13.64 7.93
C TYR A 180 -5.75 12.32 8.30
N ALA A 181 -4.96 11.37 8.77
CA ALA A 181 -5.44 10.27 9.59
C ALA A 181 -5.17 10.60 11.06
N LEU A 182 -6.20 10.54 11.89
CA LEU A 182 -6.10 10.62 13.34
C LEU A 182 -6.23 9.20 13.89
N VAL A 183 -5.10 8.64 14.32
CA VAL A 183 -4.98 7.28 14.84
C VAL A 183 -5.09 7.33 16.35
N PHE A 184 -5.95 6.49 16.92
CA PHE A 184 -6.20 6.38 18.35
C PHE A 184 -5.85 4.99 18.86
N ALA A 185 -5.40 4.95 20.11
CA ALA A 185 -5.31 3.74 20.92
C ALA A 185 -5.89 4.02 22.31
N TYR A 186 -6.75 3.13 22.80
CA TYR A 186 -7.34 3.27 24.12
C TYR A 186 -7.74 1.92 24.73
N GLU A 187 -7.78 1.89 26.06
CA GLU A 187 -8.22 0.75 26.84
C GLU A 187 -9.73 0.50 26.69
N ASP A 188 -10.10 -0.73 26.34
CA ASP A 188 -11.49 -1.21 26.38
C ASP A 188 -11.71 -2.17 27.55
N LYS A 189 -11.86 -1.58 28.75
CA LYS A 189 -12.07 -2.32 30.01
C LYS A 189 -13.33 -3.18 30.03
N ASN A 190 -14.31 -2.93 29.14
CA ASN A 190 -15.60 -3.63 29.15
C ASN A 190 -15.90 -4.38 27.83
N LYS A 191 -14.95 -4.47 26.89
CA LYS A 191 -15.13 -5.03 25.54
C LYS A 191 -16.28 -4.34 24.74
N PHE A 192 -16.57 -3.08 25.04
CA PHE A 192 -17.52 -2.27 24.28
C PHE A 192 -16.77 -1.17 23.54
N LYS A 193 -16.58 -1.37 22.23
CA LYS A 193 -15.99 -0.38 21.33
C LYS A 193 -16.72 0.96 21.45
N ARG A 194 -16.11 1.90 22.17
CA ARG A 194 -16.60 3.27 22.31
C ARG A 194 -16.03 4.19 21.23
N LEU A 195 -16.58 5.39 21.15
CA LEU A 195 -15.99 6.43 20.33
C LEU A 195 -14.68 6.92 20.98
N PRO A 196 -13.55 6.99 20.24
CA PRO A 196 -12.33 7.59 20.74
C PRO A 196 -12.49 9.11 20.91
N ASN A 197 -11.72 9.70 21.83
CA ASN A 197 -11.69 11.14 22.07
C ASN A 197 -10.26 11.62 22.38
N LEU A 198 -10.05 12.94 22.48
CA LEU A 198 -8.70 13.54 22.63
C LEU A 198 -8.05 13.36 24.01
N ASN A 199 -8.70 12.68 24.94
CA ASN A 199 -8.06 12.18 26.16
C ASN A 199 -7.37 10.83 25.96
N ASP A 200 -7.73 10.11 24.90
CA ASP A 200 -7.07 8.86 24.51
C ASP A 200 -5.71 9.13 23.89
N ALA A 201 -4.87 8.09 23.80
CA ALA A 201 -3.62 8.19 23.05
C ALA A 201 -3.94 8.39 21.57
N TYR A 202 -3.29 9.34 20.91
CA TYR A 202 -3.46 9.56 19.48
C TYR A 202 -2.21 10.03 18.77
N LYS A 203 -2.18 9.80 17.45
CA LYS A 203 -1.19 10.33 16.51
C LYS A 203 -1.90 10.93 15.30
N ILE A 204 -1.43 12.10 14.87
CA ILE A 204 -1.86 12.73 13.62
C ILE A 204 -0.85 12.34 12.53
N ILE A 205 -1.35 11.78 11.43
CA ILE A 205 -0.55 11.41 10.26
C ILE A 205 -1.01 12.26 9.08
N ASP A 206 -0.10 13.04 8.51
CA ASP A 206 -0.36 13.84 7.31
C ASP A 206 -0.35 12.94 6.07
N MET A 207 -1.49 12.81 5.41
CA MET A 207 -1.70 12.02 4.20
C MET A 207 -1.88 12.90 2.94
N SER A 208 -1.32 14.11 2.94
CA SER A 208 -1.61 15.10 1.90
C SER A 208 -0.75 14.95 0.64
N PHE A 209 -0.02 13.84 0.49
CA PHE A 209 0.74 13.60 -0.74
C PHE A 209 -0.20 13.46 -1.94
N LYS A 210 0.16 14.07 -3.06
CA LYS A 210 -0.62 14.11 -4.30
C LYS A 210 0.15 13.54 -5.48
N VAL A 211 -0.57 12.89 -6.40
CA VAL A 211 -0.02 12.47 -7.69
C VAL A 211 -1.00 12.89 -8.79
N GLY A 212 -0.59 13.85 -9.61
CA GLY A 212 -1.45 14.49 -10.60
C GLY A 212 -2.69 15.18 -10.00
N SER A 213 -3.71 15.36 -10.85
CA SER A 213 -5.01 15.93 -10.50
C SER A 213 -6.16 15.04 -10.97
N GLY A 214 -7.33 15.13 -10.35
CA GLY A 214 -8.48 14.29 -10.69
C GLY A 214 -8.57 13.01 -9.85
N ARG A 215 -9.71 12.34 -9.90
CA ARG A 215 -9.95 11.04 -9.23
C ARG A 215 -9.13 9.91 -9.86
N ASP A 216 -9.08 8.75 -9.20
CA ASP A 216 -8.25 7.60 -9.59
C ASP A 216 -8.55 7.05 -11.01
N ASP A 217 -9.80 7.19 -11.48
CA ASP A 217 -10.26 6.80 -12.81
C ASP A 217 -10.01 7.88 -13.88
N ARG A 218 -9.75 9.13 -13.46
CA ARG A 218 -9.71 10.32 -14.32
C ARG A 218 -8.54 11.25 -13.99
N VAL A 219 -7.42 10.64 -13.58
CA VAL A 219 -6.20 11.33 -13.20
C VAL A 219 -5.53 11.96 -14.42
N LYS A 220 -4.97 13.15 -14.25
CA LYS A 220 -4.26 13.93 -15.26
C LYS A 220 -2.96 14.45 -14.71
N GLU A 221 -1.93 14.55 -15.55
CA GLU A 221 -0.74 15.29 -15.19
C GLU A 221 -1.04 16.78 -15.07
N LEU A 222 -0.42 17.42 -14.09
CA LEU A 222 -0.37 18.86 -13.92
C LEU A 222 0.96 19.30 -14.56
N PHE A 223 0.89 20.12 -15.61
CA PHE A 223 2.05 20.51 -16.45
C PHE A 223 3.12 21.40 -15.76
N THR A 224 3.20 21.37 -14.44
CA THR A 224 4.24 22.03 -13.65
C THR A 224 5.53 21.22 -13.76
N ARG A 225 6.53 21.77 -14.47
CA ARG A 225 7.89 21.19 -14.54
C ARG A 225 8.78 21.90 -13.56
N GLU A 226 8.55 21.72 -12.26
CA GLU A 226 9.57 22.15 -11.30
C GLU A 226 10.66 21.09 -11.25
N GLU A 227 11.88 21.42 -11.72
CA GLU A 227 13.03 20.55 -11.50
C GLU A 227 13.18 20.25 -10.01
N LEU A 228 13.41 18.98 -9.66
CA LEU A 228 13.65 18.58 -8.28
C LEU A 228 14.82 19.39 -7.72
N LYS A 229 14.52 20.26 -6.74
CA LYS A 229 15.49 21.19 -6.14
C LYS A 229 16.62 20.48 -5.37
N ALA A 230 16.50 19.18 -5.08
CA ALA A 230 17.56 18.39 -4.45
C ALA A 230 17.37 16.88 -4.66
N LEU A 231 18.50 16.16 -4.84
CA LEU A 231 18.55 14.70 -4.99
C LEU A 231 18.78 13.93 -3.67
N ASN A 232 18.79 14.62 -2.52
CA ASN A 232 18.96 13.93 -1.24
C ASN A 232 17.63 13.32 -0.77
N VAL A 233 17.73 12.16 -0.13
CA VAL A 233 16.60 11.37 0.39
C VAL A 233 15.60 12.22 1.19
N TYR A 234 16.10 13.06 2.09
CA TYR A 234 15.26 13.85 2.98
C TYR A 234 14.35 14.86 2.25
N ASN A 235 14.92 15.58 1.27
CA ASN A 235 14.16 16.56 0.49
C ASN A 235 13.19 15.86 -0.47
N LEU A 236 13.58 14.72 -1.03
CA LEU A 236 12.70 13.88 -1.84
C LEU A 236 11.50 13.40 -1.03
N ASN A 237 11.70 12.97 0.22
CA ASN A 237 10.59 12.53 1.06
C ASN A 237 9.63 13.67 1.38
N ARG A 238 10.12 14.91 1.47
CA ARG A 238 9.28 16.08 1.77
C ARG A 238 8.52 16.63 0.59
N GLN A 239 8.72 16.06 -0.60
CA GLN A 239 7.95 16.42 -1.76
C GLN A 239 6.45 16.17 -1.49
N LYS A 240 5.65 17.22 -1.68
CA LYS A 240 4.22 17.19 -1.36
C LYS A 240 3.37 16.62 -2.50
N SER A 241 3.86 16.74 -3.74
CA SER A 241 3.16 16.24 -4.91
C SER A 241 4.13 15.76 -5.99
N ILE A 242 3.64 14.87 -6.84
CA ILE A 242 4.24 14.49 -8.10
C ILE A 242 3.25 14.88 -9.19
N ASP A 243 3.58 15.91 -9.95
CA ASP A 243 2.62 16.54 -10.85
C ASP A 243 2.69 15.96 -12.26
N SER A 244 3.85 15.43 -12.67
CA SER A 244 4.07 14.93 -14.02
C SER A 244 4.88 13.63 -14.05
N VAL A 245 4.81 12.90 -15.18
CA VAL A 245 5.63 11.70 -15.40
C VAL A 245 7.13 12.01 -15.37
N GLU A 246 7.54 13.23 -15.72
CA GLU A 246 8.94 13.63 -15.64
C GLU A 246 9.41 13.72 -14.19
N GLU A 247 8.57 14.25 -13.30
CA GLU A 247 8.86 14.25 -11.86
C GLU A 247 8.93 12.84 -11.29
N VAL A 248 8.08 11.91 -11.76
CA VAL A 248 8.19 10.49 -11.40
C VAL A 248 9.56 9.94 -11.78
N ASN A 249 10.02 10.18 -13.01
CA ASN A 249 11.32 9.71 -13.47
C ASN A 249 12.46 10.24 -12.61
N TRP A 250 12.42 11.51 -12.22
CA TRP A 250 13.40 12.08 -11.32
C TRP A 250 13.33 11.45 -9.92
N PHE A 251 12.12 11.24 -9.38
CA PHE A 251 11.89 10.65 -8.07
C PHE A 251 12.39 9.20 -8.00
N LEU A 252 12.04 8.36 -8.98
CA LEU A 252 12.49 6.97 -9.06
C LEU A 252 14.01 6.89 -9.22
N ARG A 253 14.57 7.66 -10.15
CA ARG A 253 16.03 7.71 -10.36
C ARG A 253 16.78 8.12 -9.10
N ALA A 254 16.24 9.07 -8.35
CA ALA A 254 16.86 9.53 -7.12
C ALA A 254 16.80 8.47 -6.02
N ASN A 255 15.68 7.74 -5.88
CA ASN A 255 15.58 6.61 -4.95
C ASN A 255 16.58 5.50 -5.30
N LEU A 256 16.68 5.12 -6.58
CA LEU A 256 17.64 4.11 -7.05
C LEU A 256 19.10 4.50 -6.79
N LYS A 257 19.46 5.78 -6.94
CA LYS A 257 20.81 6.26 -6.58
C LYS A 257 21.09 6.20 -5.08
N ASN A 258 20.09 6.50 -4.25
CA ASN A 258 20.26 6.48 -2.79
C ASN A 258 20.29 5.04 -2.23
N GLN A 259 19.74 4.09 -2.97
CA GLN A 259 19.71 2.67 -2.64
C GLN A 259 21.07 1.98 -2.78
N GLU A 260 22.08 2.53 -3.48
CA GLU A 260 23.36 1.91 -3.91
C GLU A 260 24.14 1.04 -2.89
N LYS A 261 23.73 0.93 -1.62
CA LYS A 261 24.33 0.13 -0.55
C LYS A 261 23.45 -1.00 0.04
N ARG A 262 22.19 -1.14 -0.37
CA ARG A 262 21.24 -2.17 0.13
C ARG A 262 20.42 -2.73 -1.02
N ASP A 263 19.84 -3.91 -0.90
CA ASP A 263 18.81 -4.34 -1.85
C ASP A 263 17.62 -3.37 -1.80
N PHE A 264 16.93 -3.19 -2.94
CA PHE A 264 15.86 -2.19 -3.06
C PHE A 264 14.70 -2.49 -2.12
N PHE A 265 14.46 -3.77 -1.85
CA PHE A 265 13.38 -4.21 -0.99
C PHE A 265 13.61 -3.78 0.47
N THR A 266 14.77 -4.10 1.02
CA THR A 266 15.21 -3.65 2.35
C THR A 266 15.31 -2.14 2.45
N TYR A 267 15.70 -1.46 1.37
CA TYR A 267 15.64 0.01 1.30
C TYR A 267 14.21 0.51 1.49
N LEU A 268 13.22 -0.02 0.77
CA LEU A 268 11.82 0.38 0.93
C LEU A 268 11.24 0.02 2.30
N ARG A 269 11.63 -1.12 2.89
CA ARG A 269 11.32 -1.46 4.30
C ARG A 269 11.86 -0.42 5.28
N THR A 270 13.09 0.04 5.08
CA THR A 270 13.73 1.08 5.91
C THR A 270 12.98 2.41 5.83
N TYR A 271 12.38 2.73 4.67
CA TYR A 271 11.75 4.01 4.39
C TYR A 271 10.29 3.84 3.89
N PRO A 272 9.33 3.51 4.77
CA PRO A 272 7.95 3.20 4.38
C PRO A 272 7.26 4.37 3.66
N GLN A 273 7.62 5.63 3.98
CA GLN A 273 7.11 6.79 3.26
C GLN A 273 7.48 6.80 1.78
N PHE A 274 8.65 6.28 1.38
CA PHE A 274 8.99 6.12 -0.04
C PHE A 274 8.27 4.94 -0.66
N ALA A 275 8.20 3.81 0.04
CA ALA A 275 7.48 2.64 -0.43
C ALA A 275 6.04 3.02 -0.80
N GLY A 276 5.33 3.68 0.12
CA GLY A 276 3.97 4.16 -0.12
C GLY A 276 3.87 5.18 -1.25
N LYS A 277 4.84 6.10 -1.39
CA LYS A 277 4.86 7.08 -2.49
C LYS A 277 5.05 6.44 -3.85
N ILE A 278 5.98 5.49 -3.97
CA ILE A 278 6.23 4.76 -5.23
C ILE A 278 4.97 3.98 -5.62
N ALA A 279 4.42 3.20 -4.69
CA ALA A 279 3.21 2.43 -4.94
C ALA A 279 2.00 3.33 -5.27
N TYR A 280 1.87 4.48 -4.62
CA TYR A 280 0.80 5.45 -4.94
C TYR A 280 0.98 6.11 -6.30
N ILE A 281 2.24 6.39 -6.71
CA ILE A 281 2.53 6.87 -8.06
C ILE A 281 2.10 5.83 -9.10
N TYR A 282 2.45 4.56 -8.91
CA TYR A 282 2.05 3.47 -9.80
C TYR A 282 0.54 3.29 -9.83
N TYR A 283 -0.10 3.38 -8.66
CA TYR A 283 -1.55 3.33 -8.54
C TYR A 283 -2.23 4.46 -9.32
N ARG A 284 -1.72 5.69 -9.27
CA ARG A 284 -2.35 6.85 -9.92
C ARG A 284 -1.99 6.99 -11.38
N PHE A 285 -0.71 6.94 -11.74
CA PHE A 285 -0.24 7.06 -13.12
C PHE A 285 -0.23 5.70 -13.81
N ASP A 286 -1.44 5.18 -14.04
CA ASP A 286 -1.69 3.90 -14.71
C ASP A 286 -1.54 4.02 -16.24
N LEU A 287 -0.72 3.15 -16.84
CA LEU A 287 -0.45 3.11 -18.28
C LEU A 287 -1.63 2.70 -19.16
N ILE A 288 -2.77 2.31 -18.58
CA ILE A 288 -4.01 2.09 -19.33
C ILE A 288 -5.08 3.16 -19.09
N ASN A 289 -4.82 4.11 -18.17
CA ASN A 289 -5.76 5.20 -17.93
C ASN A 289 -5.72 6.19 -19.12
N LYS A 290 -6.84 6.26 -19.84
CA LYS A 290 -6.96 7.12 -21.02
C LYS A 290 -6.83 8.60 -20.72
N GLU A 291 -7.39 9.08 -19.60
CA GLU A 291 -7.30 10.50 -19.24
C GLU A 291 -5.86 10.89 -18.91
N PHE A 292 -5.14 10.03 -18.18
CA PHE A 292 -3.73 10.21 -17.89
C PHE A 292 -2.91 10.25 -19.18
N LEU A 293 -2.98 9.20 -20.02
CA LEU A 293 -2.23 9.16 -21.28
C LEU A 293 -2.56 10.32 -22.23
N THR A 294 -3.81 10.78 -22.24
CA THR A 294 -4.22 11.94 -23.06
C THR A 294 -3.67 13.24 -22.50
N SER A 295 -3.57 13.36 -21.17
CA SER A 295 -3.01 14.54 -20.52
C SER A 295 -1.52 14.72 -20.80
N ILE A 296 -0.76 13.63 -21.02
CA ILE A 296 0.69 13.71 -21.24
C ILE A 296 1.02 14.37 -22.59
N SER A 297 2.02 15.23 -22.59
CA SER A 297 2.50 15.89 -23.81
C SER A 297 3.02 14.91 -24.86
N GLU A 298 2.79 15.16 -26.16
CA GLU A 298 3.20 14.26 -27.25
C GLU A 298 4.71 13.96 -27.25
N LYS A 299 5.55 14.93 -26.88
CA LYS A 299 7.01 14.71 -26.79
C LYS A 299 7.41 13.74 -25.67
N ASP A 300 6.56 13.57 -24.66
CA ASP A 300 6.83 12.77 -23.46
C ASP A 300 6.21 11.36 -23.54
N LYS A 301 5.39 11.09 -24.57
CA LYS A 301 4.74 9.79 -24.81
C LYS A 301 4.84 9.22 -26.22
N GLY A 302 5.10 10.07 -27.23
CA GLY A 302 4.90 9.72 -28.63
C GLY A 302 5.82 8.60 -29.11
N ASN A 303 7.07 8.57 -28.66
CA ASN A 303 8.00 7.51 -29.04
C ASN A 303 7.64 6.19 -28.38
N TYR A 304 7.29 6.22 -27.08
CA TYR A 304 6.83 5.06 -26.34
C TYR A 304 5.56 4.45 -26.96
N LEU A 305 4.52 5.24 -27.23
CA LEU A 305 3.27 4.73 -27.81
C LEU A 305 3.48 4.21 -29.24
N GLN A 306 4.29 4.90 -30.05
CA GLN A 306 4.63 4.42 -31.39
C GLN A 306 5.44 3.11 -31.35
N ASP A 307 6.34 2.94 -30.38
CA ASP A 307 7.08 1.70 -30.18
C ASP A 307 6.18 0.56 -29.70
N ARG A 308 5.35 0.79 -28.68
CA ARG A 308 4.46 -0.23 -28.11
C ARG A 308 3.37 -0.65 -29.10
N ASP A 309 2.60 0.30 -29.61
CA ASP A 309 1.38 0.04 -30.39
C ASP A 309 1.69 -0.04 -31.89
N GLY A 310 2.37 0.99 -32.40
CA GLY A 310 2.65 1.15 -33.84
C GLY A 310 3.72 0.20 -34.37
N LYS A 311 4.63 -0.28 -33.53
CA LYS A 311 5.73 -1.16 -33.92
C LYS A 311 5.58 -2.56 -33.30
N TYR A 312 5.65 -2.71 -31.98
CA TYR A 312 5.71 -4.02 -31.33
C TYR A 312 4.43 -4.83 -31.53
N ILE A 313 3.28 -4.33 -31.05
CA ILE A 313 1.98 -5.00 -31.20
C ILE A 313 1.64 -5.20 -32.68
N SER A 314 1.76 -4.14 -33.49
CA SER A 314 1.43 -4.20 -34.92
C SER A 314 2.29 -5.20 -35.68
N THR A 315 3.58 -5.34 -35.36
CA THR A 315 4.46 -6.35 -35.99
C THR A 315 3.99 -7.75 -35.63
N ILE A 316 3.65 -8.01 -34.37
CA ILE A 316 3.19 -9.34 -33.98
C ILE A 316 1.88 -9.69 -34.68
N ILE A 317 0.89 -8.80 -34.65
CA ILE A 317 -0.44 -9.05 -35.23
C ILE A 317 -0.39 -9.18 -36.75
N ASN A 318 0.29 -8.25 -37.44
CA ASN A 318 0.21 -8.16 -38.90
C ASN A 318 1.29 -8.95 -39.63
N LYS A 319 2.42 -9.21 -38.97
CA LYS A 319 3.54 -9.95 -39.56
C LYS A 319 3.66 -11.34 -38.96
N ILE A 320 3.76 -11.49 -37.63
CA ILE A 320 4.12 -12.78 -37.03
C ILE A 320 2.95 -13.77 -36.98
N LEU A 321 1.78 -13.35 -36.48
CA LEU A 321 0.62 -14.25 -36.36
C LEU A 321 0.18 -14.86 -37.72
N PRO A 322 0.27 -14.14 -38.86
CA PRO A 322 -0.01 -14.69 -40.18
C PRO A 322 1.13 -15.51 -40.80
N LEU A 323 2.36 -15.49 -40.26
CA LEU A 323 3.47 -16.29 -40.80
C LEU A 323 3.12 -17.79 -40.76
N GLU A 324 3.41 -18.48 -41.85
CA GLU A 324 3.29 -19.93 -41.94
C GLU A 324 4.22 -20.61 -40.92
N TYR A 325 3.66 -21.54 -40.13
CA TYR A 325 4.38 -22.31 -39.13
C TYR A 325 4.50 -23.79 -39.51
N LYS A 326 3.37 -24.50 -39.64
CA LYS A 326 3.36 -25.95 -39.84
C LYS A 326 2.13 -26.39 -40.62
N ASN A 327 2.29 -27.34 -41.54
CA ASN A 327 1.22 -27.94 -42.36
C ASN A 327 0.41 -26.89 -43.16
N GLY A 328 1.07 -25.85 -43.69
CA GLY A 328 0.42 -24.76 -44.41
C GLY A 328 -0.45 -23.85 -43.54
N LYS A 329 -0.39 -23.98 -42.21
CA LYS A 329 -1.14 -23.14 -41.25
C LYS A 329 -0.22 -22.07 -40.68
N SER A 330 -0.76 -20.87 -40.56
CA SER A 330 -0.14 -19.77 -39.83
C SER A 330 -0.06 -20.04 -38.33
N PHE A 331 0.76 -19.28 -37.59
CA PHE A 331 0.79 -19.32 -36.13
C PHE A 331 -0.60 -19.18 -35.51
N LYS A 332 -1.40 -18.21 -36.00
CA LYS A 332 -2.79 -18.01 -35.55
C LYS A 332 -3.65 -19.24 -35.79
N GLN A 333 -3.68 -19.76 -37.01
CA GLN A 333 -4.52 -20.91 -37.37
C GLN A 333 -4.13 -22.17 -36.58
N PHE A 334 -2.83 -22.39 -36.41
CA PHE A 334 -2.32 -23.55 -35.66
C PHE A 334 -2.62 -23.43 -34.16
N HIS A 335 -2.54 -22.23 -33.59
CA HIS A 335 -2.97 -21.96 -32.22
C HIS A 335 -4.45 -22.29 -32.01
N THR A 336 -5.33 -21.83 -32.91
CA THR A 336 -6.78 -22.13 -32.85
C THR A 336 -7.05 -23.63 -32.93
N GLU A 337 -6.33 -24.36 -33.79
CA GLU A 337 -6.42 -25.82 -33.87
C GLU A 337 -6.03 -26.49 -32.57
N LEU A 338 -4.88 -26.12 -31.98
CA LEU A 338 -4.44 -26.66 -30.69
C LEU A 338 -5.46 -26.33 -29.59
N LEU A 339 -5.99 -25.11 -29.55
CA LEU A 339 -7.06 -24.70 -28.62
C LEU A 339 -8.29 -25.60 -28.69
N ASN A 340 -8.73 -25.97 -29.90
CA ASN A 340 -9.92 -26.80 -30.10
C ASN A 340 -9.68 -28.29 -29.84
N ASN A 341 -8.42 -28.74 -29.73
CA ASN A 341 -8.09 -30.13 -29.45
C ASN A 341 -8.10 -30.42 -27.93
N LYS A 342 -9.13 -31.12 -27.45
CA LYS A 342 -9.22 -31.53 -26.03
C LYS A 342 -8.12 -32.52 -25.61
N ASN A 343 -7.59 -33.31 -26.55
CA ASN A 343 -6.53 -34.28 -26.33
C ASN A 343 -5.19 -33.80 -26.92
N ARG A 344 -4.97 -32.47 -26.98
CA ARG A 344 -3.75 -31.85 -27.51
C ARG A 344 -2.50 -32.56 -27.01
N ASP A 345 -1.54 -32.76 -27.89
CA ASP A 345 -0.27 -33.39 -27.52
C ASP A 345 0.62 -32.40 -26.77
N LEU A 346 1.29 -32.86 -25.71
CA LEU A 346 2.14 -31.98 -24.88
C LEU A 346 3.34 -31.47 -25.69
N LYS A 347 3.95 -32.37 -26.48
CA LYS A 347 5.12 -32.04 -27.28
C LYS A 347 4.74 -31.04 -28.37
N GLU A 348 3.59 -31.21 -29.02
CA GLU A 348 3.10 -30.26 -30.01
C GLU A 348 2.82 -28.87 -29.42
N CYS A 349 2.27 -28.79 -28.21
CA CYS A 349 2.10 -27.52 -27.50
C CYS A 349 3.46 -26.85 -27.23
N LYS A 350 4.45 -27.62 -26.75
CA LYS A 350 5.80 -27.11 -26.49
C LYS A 350 6.51 -26.63 -27.75
N ASP A 351 6.46 -27.42 -28.81
CA ASP A 351 7.09 -27.10 -30.09
C ASP A 351 6.49 -25.82 -30.68
N PHE A 352 5.15 -25.66 -30.60
CA PHE A 352 4.47 -24.44 -31.00
C PHE A 352 4.94 -23.21 -30.19
N LEU A 353 4.91 -23.30 -28.86
CA LEU A 353 5.32 -22.16 -28.01
C LEU A 353 6.79 -21.81 -28.22
N LYS A 354 7.67 -22.80 -28.33
CA LYS A 354 9.09 -22.60 -28.63
C LYS A 354 9.28 -21.90 -29.97
N ALA A 355 8.60 -22.35 -31.02
CA ALA A 355 8.69 -21.72 -32.34
C ALA A 355 8.15 -20.29 -32.34
N LEU A 356 7.06 -20.03 -31.62
CA LEU A 356 6.49 -18.69 -31.45
C LEU A 356 7.48 -17.75 -30.75
N THR A 357 8.01 -18.16 -29.58
CA THR A 357 9.01 -17.37 -28.83
C THR A 357 10.26 -17.09 -29.65
N GLN A 358 10.79 -18.11 -30.36
CA GLN A 358 11.96 -17.95 -31.22
C GLN A 358 11.69 -16.99 -32.38
N THR A 359 10.50 -17.04 -32.97
CA THR A 359 10.12 -16.13 -34.07
C THR A 359 10.01 -14.69 -33.58
N LEU A 360 9.36 -14.47 -32.42
CA LEU A 360 9.30 -13.16 -31.76
C LEU A 360 10.70 -12.61 -31.49
N CYS A 361 11.54 -13.40 -30.81
CA CYS A 361 12.89 -12.98 -30.44
C CYS A 361 13.74 -12.69 -31.69
N LYS A 362 13.62 -13.50 -32.75
CA LYS A 362 14.33 -13.24 -34.01
C LYS A 362 13.87 -11.94 -34.67
N GLU A 363 12.57 -11.71 -34.78
CA GLU A 363 12.00 -10.51 -35.42
C GLU A 363 12.46 -9.24 -34.70
N PHE A 364 12.46 -9.25 -33.37
CA PHE A 364 12.88 -8.11 -32.55
C PHE A 364 14.36 -8.13 -32.17
N ASN A 365 15.15 -9.03 -32.76
CA ASN A 365 16.58 -9.19 -32.48
C ASN A 365 16.88 -9.34 -30.96
N LEU A 366 16.06 -10.05 -30.20
CA LEU A 366 16.28 -10.35 -28.78
C LEU A 366 17.26 -11.54 -28.64
N PRO A 367 18.25 -11.46 -27.73
CA PRO A 367 19.31 -12.46 -27.60
C PRO A 367 18.84 -13.70 -26.81
N LEU A 368 17.74 -14.33 -27.24
CA LEU A 368 17.17 -15.51 -26.57
C LEU A 368 18.19 -16.66 -26.52
N GLU A 369 18.54 -17.09 -25.32
CA GLU A 369 19.39 -18.26 -25.11
C GLU A 369 18.58 -19.54 -25.32
N ASN A 370 17.42 -19.66 -24.66
CA ASN A 370 16.58 -20.84 -24.75
C ASN A 370 15.12 -20.60 -24.31
N VAL A 371 14.24 -21.52 -24.70
CA VAL A 371 12.90 -21.69 -24.12
C VAL A 371 12.93 -22.93 -23.23
N VAL A 372 12.74 -22.73 -21.93
CA VAL A 372 12.88 -23.78 -20.91
C VAL A 372 11.51 -24.19 -20.41
N PHE A 373 11.24 -25.50 -20.37
CA PHE A 373 10.00 -26.05 -19.82
C PHE A 373 10.29 -26.69 -18.47
N TYR A 374 9.86 -26.05 -17.39
CA TYR A 374 9.97 -26.58 -16.03
C TYR A 374 8.67 -27.24 -15.60
N SER A 375 8.72 -28.10 -14.58
CA SER A 375 7.55 -28.76 -14.00
C SER A 375 7.46 -28.44 -12.53
N GLN A 376 6.67 -27.43 -12.17
CA GLN A 376 6.39 -27.08 -10.79
C GLN A 376 4.88 -27.14 -10.57
N LYS A 377 4.47 -27.91 -9.57
CA LYS A 377 3.08 -27.95 -9.14
C LYS A 377 2.75 -26.60 -8.49
N PRO A 378 1.68 -25.91 -8.88
CA PRO A 378 1.30 -24.64 -8.27
C PRO A 378 0.98 -24.81 -6.78
N SER A 379 1.52 -23.93 -5.93
CA SER A 379 1.18 -23.77 -4.52
C SER A 379 0.46 -22.43 -4.35
N GLY A 380 -0.84 -22.41 -4.59
CA GLY A 380 -1.66 -21.18 -4.56
C GLY A 380 -1.90 -20.61 -5.96
N SER A 381 -1.09 -19.64 -6.38
CA SER A 381 -1.26 -18.94 -7.67
C SER A 381 -0.72 -19.75 -8.86
N LEU A 382 -1.36 -19.59 -10.03
CA LEU A 382 -0.91 -20.23 -11.26
C LEU A 382 0.25 -19.44 -11.87
N SER A 383 1.47 -19.96 -11.72
CA SER A 383 2.63 -19.50 -12.49
C SER A 383 2.68 -20.19 -13.86
N PHE A 384 2.48 -19.41 -14.93
CA PHE A 384 2.53 -19.88 -16.31
C PHE A 384 3.93 -19.83 -16.91
N GLY A 385 4.70 -18.81 -16.54
CA GLY A 385 6.06 -18.61 -17.02
C GLY A 385 6.70 -17.38 -16.40
N ALA A 386 7.95 -17.15 -16.81
CA ALA A 386 8.75 -15.99 -16.43
C ALA A 386 9.87 -15.79 -17.46
N TYR A 387 10.33 -14.56 -17.60
CA TYR A 387 11.56 -14.19 -18.28
C TYR A 387 12.69 -13.97 -17.27
N GLU A 388 13.85 -14.60 -17.48
CA GLU A 388 15.03 -14.47 -16.63
C GLU A 388 16.29 -14.82 -17.42
N GLU A 389 17.37 -14.03 -17.29
CA GLU A 389 18.68 -14.30 -17.91
C GLU A 389 18.61 -14.68 -19.40
N ASN A 390 17.91 -13.90 -20.23
CA ASN A 390 17.71 -14.21 -21.66
C ASN A 390 16.98 -15.54 -21.95
N LYS A 391 16.30 -16.14 -20.97
CA LYS A 391 15.52 -17.39 -21.10
C LYS A 391 14.04 -17.10 -20.86
N VAL A 392 13.19 -17.70 -21.68
CA VAL A 392 11.74 -17.74 -21.42
C VAL A 392 11.40 -19.09 -20.81
N ARG A 393 10.91 -19.09 -19.59
CA ARG A 393 10.58 -20.29 -18.80
C ARG A 393 9.06 -20.48 -18.82
N LEU A 394 8.59 -21.71 -19.09
CA LEU A 394 7.15 -22.03 -19.17
C LEU A 394 6.82 -23.28 -18.35
N ASN A 395 5.75 -23.22 -17.54
CA ASN A 395 5.36 -24.31 -16.66
C ASN A 395 4.61 -25.43 -17.40
N GLN A 396 5.31 -26.52 -17.71
CA GLN A 396 4.70 -27.63 -18.44
C GLN A 396 3.64 -28.40 -17.65
N TYR A 397 3.62 -28.28 -16.31
CA TYR A 397 2.68 -29.01 -15.44
C TYR A 397 1.23 -28.64 -15.75
N ILE A 398 0.96 -27.36 -16.02
CA ILE A 398 -0.37 -26.81 -16.30
C ILE A 398 -0.63 -26.54 -17.80
N LEU A 399 0.37 -26.76 -18.66
CA LEU A 399 0.35 -26.39 -20.08
C LEU A 399 -0.86 -26.92 -20.86
N LYS A 400 -1.22 -28.19 -20.66
CA LYS A 400 -2.36 -28.78 -21.38
C LYS A 400 -3.70 -28.16 -20.97
N ALA A 401 -3.89 -27.94 -19.67
CA ALA A 401 -5.15 -27.47 -19.11
C ALA A 401 -5.41 -25.99 -19.43
N TYR A 402 -4.34 -25.19 -19.54
CA TYR A 402 -4.43 -23.73 -19.67
C TYR A 402 -3.71 -23.19 -20.92
N PHE A 403 -3.62 -23.98 -22.00
CA PHE A 403 -2.85 -23.63 -23.20
C PHE A 403 -3.14 -22.22 -23.75
N LYS A 404 -4.38 -21.74 -23.64
CA LYS A 404 -4.78 -20.39 -24.04
C LYS A 404 -3.92 -19.30 -23.38
N GLU A 405 -3.63 -19.46 -22.09
CA GLU A 405 -2.86 -18.47 -21.32
C GLU A 405 -1.36 -18.53 -21.65
N PHE A 406 -0.84 -19.66 -22.14
CA PHE A 406 0.58 -19.80 -22.48
C PHE A 406 1.00 -18.96 -23.68
N ALA A 407 0.14 -18.81 -24.69
CA ALA A 407 0.45 -17.92 -25.82
C ALA A 407 0.52 -16.45 -25.36
N LYS A 408 -0.41 -16.04 -24.48
CA LYS A 408 -0.39 -14.72 -23.84
C LYS A 408 0.87 -14.51 -23.00
N THR A 409 1.20 -15.49 -22.16
CA THR A 409 2.43 -15.52 -21.35
C THR A 409 3.66 -15.31 -22.23
N VAL A 410 3.76 -15.98 -23.39
CA VAL A 410 4.88 -15.76 -24.32
C VAL A 410 4.97 -14.30 -24.79
N PHE A 411 3.85 -13.64 -25.09
CA PHE A 411 3.88 -12.22 -25.48
C PHE A 411 4.26 -11.30 -24.32
N HIS A 412 3.76 -11.60 -23.12
CA HIS A 412 4.08 -10.90 -21.88
C HIS A 412 5.58 -10.98 -21.57
N GLU A 413 6.14 -12.18 -21.47
CA GLU A 413 7.56 -12.40 -21.17
C GLU A 413 8.49 -11.83 -22.26
N CYS A 414 8.11 -11.96 -23.54
CA CYS A 414 8.90 -11.34 -24.62
C CYS A 414 8.85 -9.80 -24.55
N ARG A 415 7.78 -9.21 -24.00
CA ARG A 415 7.68 -7.76 -23.84
C ARG A 415 8.60 -7.27 -22.71
N HIS A 416 8.65 -7.98 -21.58
CA HIS A 416 9.67 -7.74 -20.54
C HIS A 416 11.09 -7.77 -21.14
N PHE A 417 11.40 -8.83 -21.88
CA PHE A 417 12.71 -8.96 -22.54
C PHE A 417 13.01 -7.82 -23.54
N TYR A 418 11.99 -7.37 -24.29
CA TYR A 418 12.12 -6.23 -25.21
C TYR A 418 12.41 -4.92 -24.46
N ILE A 419 11.70 -4.67 -23.36
CA ILE A 419 11.88 -3.47 -22.52
C ILE A 419 13.30 -3.46 -21.95
N GLU A 420 13.76 -4.56 -21.33
CA GLU A 420 15.11 -4.65 -20.77
C GLU A 420 16.19 -4.32 -21.81
N LYS A 421 16.01 -4.82 -23.04
CA LYS A 421 16.99 -4.61 -24.12
C LYS A 421 17.01 -3.18 -24.66
N TYR A 422 15.84 -2.58 -24.87
CA TYR A 422 15.73 -1.37 -25.67
C TYR A 422 15.43 -0.12 -24.86
N TYR A 423 14.77 -0.24 -23.70
CA TYR A 423 14.37 0.92 -22.91
C TYR A 423 15.51 1.33 -22.00
N ASN A 424 15.72 2.64 -21.88
CA ASN A 424 16.80 3.21 -21.10
C ASN A 424 16.50 4.68 -20.77
N HIS A 425 17.42 5.32 -20.05
CA HIS A 425 17.28 6.72 -19.58
C HIS A 425 17.19 7.78 -20.70
N ASN A 426 17.39 7.43 -21.98
CA ASN A 426 17.24 8.33 -23.12
C ASN A 426 15.88 8.23 -23.81
N MET A 427 14.99 7.36 -23.32
CA MET A 427 13.60 7.31 -23.79
C MET A 427 12.86 8.62 -23.47
N ASP A 428 11.69 8.80 -24.09
CA ASP A 428 10.73 9.82 -23.63
C ASP A 428 10.24 9.51 -22.20
N ALA A 429 9.51 10.46 -21.60
CA ALA A 429 9.19 10.36 -20.17
C ALA A 429 8.39 9.08 -19.82
N LEU A 430 7.42 8.67 -20.65
CA LEU A 430 6.71 7.40 -20.43
C LEU A 430 7.61 6.18 -20.61
N GLY A 431 8.45 6.14 -21.65
CA GLY A 431 9.39 5.02 -21.82
C GLY A 431 10.39 4.91 -20.66
N ARG A 432 10.82 6.05 -20.10
CA ARG A 432 11.65 6.08 -18.88
C ARG A 432 10.88 5.64 -17.65
N TYR A 433 9.60 5.94 -17.55
CA TYR A 433 8.77 5.54 -16.43
C TYR A 433 8.67 4.01 -16.36
N VAL A 434 8.41 3.35 -17.49
CA VAL A 434 8.43 1.88 -17.61
C VAL A 434 9.81 1.31 -17.25
N PHE A 435 10.88 1.91 -17.77
CA PHE A 435 12.26 1.49 -17.49
C PHE A 435 12.63 1.61 -16.01
N TYR A 436 12.31 2.73 -15.36
CA TYR A 436 12.65 2.92 -13.96
C TYR A 436 11.75 2.11 -13.03
N SER A 437 10.51 1.82 -13.40
CA SER A 437 9.65 0.95 -12.59
C SER A 437 10.13 -0.50 -12.53
N GLU A 438 10.76 -1.00 -13.61
CA GLU A 438 11.40 -2.33 -13.59
C GLU A 438 12.53 -2.40 -12.56
N LYS A 439 13.26 -1.31 -12.37
CA LYS A 439 14.33 -1.21 -11.35
C LYS A 439 13.80 -0.94 -9.95
N ALA A 440 12.68 -0.22 -9.87
CA ALA A 440 11.99 0.12 -8.65
C ALA A 440 10.75 -0.78 -8.46
N TYR A 441 10.96 -2.07 -8.64
CA TYR A 441 9.95 -3.11 -8.62
C TYR A 441 9.39 -3.35 -7.21
N ILE A 442 8.07 -3.53 -7.11
CA ILE A 442 7.38 -3.79 -5.83
C ILE A 442 6.58 -5.10 -5.90
N ASN A 443 6.73 -5.96 -4.89
CA ASN A 443 6.03 -7.26 -4.82
C ASN A 443 5.87 -7.82 -3.39
N GLU A 444 6.03 -7.00 -2.36
CA GLU A 444 5.82 -7.45 -0.99
C GLU A 444 4.40 -7.21 -0.55
N LYS A 445 3.73 -8.30 -0.18
CA LYS A 445 2.33 -8.26 0.15
C LYS A 445 2.09 -7.35 1.35
N ILE A 446 2.83 -7.51 2.45
CA ILE A 446 2.54 -6.77 3.69
C ILE A 446 2.60 -5.25 3.48
N ILE A 447 3.58 -4.77 2.71
CA ILE A 447 3.79 -3.32 2.51
C ILE A 447 2.85 -2.76 1.43
N PHE A 448 2.47 -3.56 0.44
CA PHE A 448 1.78 -3.09 -0.76
C PHE A 448 0.37 -3.64 -0.98
N ASP A 449 -0.15 -4.54 -0.13
CA ASP A 449 -1.46 -5.20 -0.31
C ASP A 449 -2.60 -4.19 -0.52
N LYS A 450 -2.47 -3.00 0.09
CA LYS A 450 -3.51 -2.00 0.02
C LYS A 450 -3.60 -1.31 -1.34
N PHE A 451 -2.52 -1.28 -2.12
CA PHE A 451 -2.51 -0.67 -3.44
C PHE A 451 -3.12 -1.64 -4.44
N SER A 452 -4.42 -1.52 -4.66
CA SER A 452 -5.14 -2.40 -5.56
C SER A 452 -6.26 -1.71 -6.31
N ARG A 453 -6.58 -2.26 -7.49
CA ARG A 453 -7.66 -1.80 -8.38
C ARG A 453 -8.65 -2.92 -8.60
N ILE A 454 -9.94 -2.59 -8.68
CA ILE A 454 -10.97 -3.56 -9.06
C ILE A 454 -11.06 -3.55 -10.58
N CYS A 455 -10.84 -4.70 -11.21
CA CYS A 455 -10.97 -4.85 -12.64
C CYS A 455 -12.41 -4.58 -13.07
N ASP A 456 -12.63 -3.54 -13.87
CA ASP A 456 -13.93 -3.21 -14.46
C ASP A 456 -14.03 -3.72 -15.91
N PRO A 457 -15.21 -3.61 -16.56
CA PRO A 457 -15.34 -4.02 -17.95
C PRO A 457 -14.37 -3.31 -18.89
N SER A 458 -14.10 -2.02 -18.70
CA SER A 458 -13.17 -1.25 -19.55
C SER A 458 -11.73 -1.73 -19.41
N GLU A 459 -11.31 -2.10 -18.19
CA GLU A 459 -9.97 -2.63 -17.90
C GLU A 459 -9.80 -4.08 -18.34
N ASN A 460 -10.83 -4.94 -18.20
CA ASN A 460 -10.80 -6.29 -18.76
C ASN A 460 -10.45 -6.25 -20.25
N TYR A 461 -10.93 -5.22 -20.97
CA TYR A 461 -10.60 -5.08 -22.37
C TYR A 461 -9.14 -4.66 -22.65
N LEU A 462 -8.41 -4.19 -21.66
CA LEU A 462 -7.06 -3.65 -21.85
C LEU A 462 -6.00 -4.57 -21.28
N VAL A 463 -6.25 -5.22 -20.14
CA VAL A 463 -5.24 -6.03 -19.41
C VAL A 463 -5.68 -7.45 -19.11
N GLY A 464 -6.86 -7.88 -19.59
CA GLY A 464 -7.27 -9.28 -19.57
C GLY A 464 -7.56 -9.83 -18.16
N CYS A 465 -7.82 -8.95 -17.20
CA CYS A 465 -8.20 -9.29 -15.82
C CYS A 465 -9.64 -9.80 -15.71
N ASN A 466 -9.97 -10.60 -14.70
CA ASN A 466 -11.36 -11.02 -14.47
C ASN A 466 -12.19 -9.86 -13.89
N ILE A 467 -13.36 -9.56 -14.47
CA ILE A 467 -14.22 -8.48 -13.97
C ILE A 467 -14.59 -8.73 -12.50
N GLY A 468 -14.39 -7.72 -11.65
CA GLY A 468 -14.59 -7.79 -10.20
C GLY A 468 -13.41 -8.38 -9.43
N ALA A 469 -12.38 -8.92 -10.10
CA ALA A 469 -11.16 -9.34 -9.44
C ALA A 469 -10.32 -8.14 -9.02
N ILE A 470 -9.63 -8.30 -7.89
CA ILE A 470 -8.67 -7.33 -7.38
C ILE A 470 -7.37 -7.53 -8.15
N GLN A 471 -6.84 -6.44 -8.70
CA GLN A 471 -5.50 -6.33 -9.25
C GLN A 471 -4.61 -5.68 -8.21
N ASP A 472 -3.59 -6.39 -7.76
CA ASP A 472 -2.69 -5.93 -6.70
C ASP A 472 -1.63 -4.94 -7.19
N ALA A 473 -0.75 -4.51 -6.29
CA ALA A 473 0.31 -3.55 -6.57
C ALA A 473 1.28 -4.05 -7.65
N TYR A 474 1.54 -5.37 -7.66
CA TYR A 474 2.39 -6.03 -8.65
C TYR A 474 1.73 -5.99 -10.04
N GLU A 475 0.41 -6.17 -10.14
CA GLU A 475 -0.27 -6.15 -11.43
C GLU A 475 -0.47 -4.75 -12.03
N ILE A 476 -0.53 -3.72 -11.19
CA ILE A 476 -0.78 -2.33 -11.63
C ILE A 476 0.48 -1.50 -11.86
N GLN A 477 1.65 -1.94 -11.37
CA GLN A 477 2.90 -1.22 -11.60
C GLN A 477 3.30 -1.19 -13.10
N PRO A 478 3.97 -0.12 -13.57
CA PRO A 478 4.11 0.14 -15.00
C PRO A 478 4.86 -0.94 -15.79
N ASN A 479 5.88 -1.55 -15.18
CA ASN A 479 6.65 -2.64 -15.81
C ASN A 479 5.83 -3.91 -16.01
N GLU A 480 4.74 -4.12 -15.26
CA GLU A 480 3.82 -5.26 -15.46
C GLU A 480 2.58 -4.85 -16.26
N ARG A 481 2.11 -3.62 -16.03
CA ARG A 481 0.92 -3.07 -16.68
C ARG A 481 1.09 -2.94 -18.20
N ASP A 482 2.28 -2.57 -18.67
CA ASP A 482 2.59 -2.52 -20.12
C ASP A 482 2.57 -3.93 -20.77
N PRO A 483 3.32 -4.93 -20.29
CA PRO A 483 3.24 -6.30 -20.79
C PRO A 483 1.82 -6.89 -20.77
N ARG A 484 1.04 -6.65 -19.70
CA ARG A 484 -0.37 -7.08 -19.61
C ARG A 484 -1.25 -6.44 -20.68
N TYR A 485 -1.01 -5.17 -20.97
CA TYR A 485 -1.69 -4.47 -22.06
C TYR A 485 -1.33 -5.10 -23.42
N VAL A 486 -0.04 -5.31 -23.66
CA VAL A 486 0.50 -5.89 -24.90
C VAL A 486 -0.03 -7.30 -25.13
N GLU A 487 0.07 -8.20 -24.15
CA GLU A 487 -0.41 -9.58 -24.29
C GLU A 487 -1.91 -9.64 -24.53
N THR A 488 -2.69 -8.73 -23.93
CA THR A 488 -4.15 -8.72 -24.04
C THR A 488 -4.57 -8.28 -25.43
N LEU A 489 -3.95 -7.22 -25.97
CA LEU A 489 -4.26 -6.75 -27.33
C LEU A 489 -3.86 -7.76 -28.40
N ILE A 490 -2.69 -8.38 -28.28
CA ILE A 490 -2.25 -9.42 -29.21
C ILE A 490 -3.12 -10.67 -29.06
N GLY A 491 -3.42 -11.08 -27.81
CA GLY A 491 -4.22 -12.27 -27.50
C GLY A 491 -5.65 -12.24 -28.06
N ARG A 492 -6.21 -11.05 -28.34
CA ARG A 492 -7.51 -10.90 -29.04
C ARG A 492 -7.42 -11.15 -30.54
N SER A 493 -6.22 -10.99 -31.08
CA SER A 493 -5.94 -11.20 -32.50
C SER A 493 -5.51 -12.65 -32.79
N LEU A 494 -5.26 -13.45 -31.74
CA LEU A 494 -5.18 -14.91 -31.80
C LEU A 494 -6.57 -15.53 -31.90
#